data_AF-A0A0V0G3J8-F1
#
_entry.id   AF-A0A0V0G3J8-F1
#
_cell.length_a   1.000
_cell.length_b   1.000
_cell.length_c   1.000
_cell.angle_alpha   90.00
_cell.angle_beta   90.00
_cell.angle_gamma   90.00
#
_symmetry.space_group_name_H-M   'P 1'
#
loop_
_entity.id
_entity.type
_entity.pdbx_description
1 polymer ?
#
loop_
_entity_poly.entity_id
_entity_poly.type
_entity_poly.pdbx_seq_one_letter_code
_entity_poly.pdbx_strand_id
1 'polypeptide(L)'
;MEAGDNGKIALITGITGQDGSYLAEFLMRKGYYVHGIIRRSSSFNTGRIQHLYSNPTIHKGGRMKLHYGDLTDSSCLVKIITKVRPSEIYNLAAQSHVKVSFDLSEYTAEVDAVGTLRLLDAIRTCGLEKEVKFYQASTSELYGKVHEVPQKETTPFYPRSPYACAKLYAYWTVVNYREAYGMFACNGILFNHESPRRGESFVTRKITRSVAKISLGLLDFVELGNLDSQRDWGHAKDYVEAMWMMLQQDVPDDFVIATGESHSVREFVEASFQYIGTEIIWEGCGLEEVGKEKKYWNYQSES
;
A
#
# COMPACT_ATOMS: atom_id res chain seq x y z
N MET A 1 -24.11 15.47 -19.73
CA MET A 1 -22.97 14.62 -20.09
C MET A 1 -23.26 14.14 -21.48
N GLU A 2 -22.42 14.49 -22.45
CA GLU A 2 -22.56 13.97 -23.81
C GLU A 2 -22.46 12.43 -23.75
N ALA A 3 -23.46 11.79 -24.31
CA ALA A 3 -23.53 10.35 -24.46
C ALA A 3 -22.44 9.92 -25.46
N GLY A 4 -21.40 9.24 -24.97
CA GLY A 4 -20.35 8.75 -25.87
C GLY A 4 -19.09 8.16 -25.21
N ASP A 5 -18.79 8.45 -23.94
CA ASP A 5 -17.60 7.88 -23.31
C ASP A 5 -17.98 6.69 -22.41
N ASN A 6 -17.96 5.49 -22.98
CA ASN A 6 -18.31 4.22 -22.36
C ASN A 6 -17.23 3.71 -21.38
N GLY A 7 -16.58 4.63 -20.65
CA GLY A 7 -15.45 4.33 -19.76
C GLY A 7 -15.90 3.62 -18.49
N LYS A 8 -15.20 2.54 -18.12
CA LYS A 8 -15.38 1.85 -16.84
C LYS A 8 -15.19 2.81 -15.66
N ILE A 9 -15.94 2.60 -14.58
CA ILE A 9 -15.87 3.41 -13.36
C ILE A 9 -15.14 2.60 -12.29
N ALA A 10 -14.02 3.12 -11.78
CA ALA A 10 -13.29 2.51 -10.66
C ALA A 10 -13.49 3.33 -9.38
N LEU A 11 -13.75 2.66 -8.25
CA LEU A 11 -13.76 3.28 -6.93
C LEU A 11 -12.54 2.79 -6.13
N ILE A 12 -11.68 3.71 -5.72
CA ILE A 12 -10.45 3.43 -4.97
C ILE A 12 -10.61 3.98 -3.55
N THR A 13 -10.62 3.10 -2.54
CA THR A 13 -10.44 3.54 -1.15
C THR A 13 -8.94 3.74 -0.91
N GLY A 14 -8.56 4.72 -0.08
CA GLY A 14 -7.13 4.96 0.19
C GLY A 14 -6.40 5.59 -1.00
N ILE A 15 -7.12 6.27 -1.89
CA ILE A 15 -6.58 6.90 -3.11
C ILE A 15 -5.41 7.87 -2.84
N THR A 16 -5.35 8.47 -1.65
CA THR A 16 -4.28 9.41 -1.24
C THR A 16 -3.01 8.71 -0.72
N GLY A 17 -3.05 7.38 -0.61
CA GLY A 17 -1.90 6.54 -0.28
C GLY A 17 -0.91 6.38 -1.44
N GLN A 18 0.14 5.59 -1.22
CA GLN A 18 1.11 5.26 -2.26
C GLN A 18 0.41 4.57 -3.44
N ASP A 19 -0.18 3.41 -3.19
CA ASP A 19 -0.67 2.53 -4.25
C ASP A 19 -1.91 3.14 -4.91
N GLY A 20 -2.82 3.71 -4.11
CA GLY A 20 -3.98 4.43 -4.62
C GLY A 20 -3.62 5.56 -5.59
N SER A 21 -2.50 6.27 -5.38
CA SER A 21 -2.05 7.31 -6.29
C SER A 21 -1.50 6.78 -7.61
N TYR A 22 -0.77 5.65 -7.59
CA TYR A 22 -0.27 5.01 -8.81
C TYR A 22 -1.38 4.28 -9.57
N LEU A 23 -2.28 3.63 -8.85
CA LEU A 23 -3.44 2.96 -9.44
C LEU A 23 -4.38 3.97 -10.10
N ALA A 24 -4.64 5.12 -9.47
CA ALA A 24 -5.42 6.19 -10.08
C ALA A 24 -4.82 6.66 -11.41
N GLU A 25 -3.50 6.90 -11.45
CA GLU A 25 -2.79 7.22 -12.69
C GLU A 25 -2.94 6.13 -13.75
N PHE A 26 -2.72 4.88 -13.34
CA PHE A 26 -2.76 3.73 -14.23
C PHE A 26 -4.15 3.54 -14.86
N LEU A 27 -5.20 3.60 -14.06
CA LEU A 27 -6.59 3.46 -14.53
C LEU A 27 -7.03 4.65 -15.39
N MET A 28 -6.65 5.87 -15.03
CA MET A 28 -6.94 7.06 -15.86
C MET A 28 -6.28 6.95 -17.24
N ARG A 29 -5.03 6.45 -17.32
CA ARG A 29 -4.36 6.19 -18.61
C ARG A 29 -5.08 5.11 -19.43
N LYS A 30 -5.76 4.16 -18.78
CA LYS A 30 -6.62 3.16 -19.42
C LYS A 30 -8.03 3.68 -19.75
N GLY A 31 -8.31 4.98 -19.55
CA GLY A 31 -9.58 5.60 -19.89
C GLY A 31 -10.67 5.50 -18.82
N TYR A 32 -10.37 4.96 -17.63
CA TYR A 32 -11.35 4.85 -16.56
C TYR A 32 -11.77 6.23 -16.01
N TYR A 33 -13.01 6.29 -15.53
CA TYR A 33 -13.44 7.32 -14.58
C TYR A 33 -13.09 6.85 -13.16
N VAL A 34 -12.12 7.52 -12.55
CA VAL A 34 -11.60 7.15 -11.23
C VAL A 34 -12.30 7.96 -10.15
N HIS A 35 -12.96 7.24 -9.25
CA HIS A 35 -13.55 7.78 -8.04
C HIS A 35 -12.69 7.39 -6.85
N GLY A 36 -12.44 8.33 -5.95
CA GLY A 36 -11.60 8.11 -4.77
C GLY A 36 -12.31 8.45 -3.48
N ILE A 37 -12.19 7.61 -2.45
CA ILE A 37 -12.64 7.95 -1.11
C ILE A 37 -11.49 8.60 -0.34
N ILE A 38 -11.74 9.80 0.20
CA ILE A 38 -10.79 10.53 1.03
C ILE A 38 -11.38 10.78 2.42
N ARG A 39 -10.53 10.65 3.44
CA ARG A 39 -10.88 11.07 4.80
C ARG A 39 -10.90 12.58 4.90
N ARG A 40 -11.84 13.13 5.67
CA ARG A 40 -11.82 14.55 6.01
C ARG A 40 -10.57 14.83 6.85
N SER A 41 -9.80 15.84 6.46
CA SER A 41 -8.67 16.36 7.21
C SER A 41 -8.80 17.87 7.37
N SER A 42 -8.25 18.42 8.46
CA SER A 42 -8.12 19.87 8.65
C SER A 42 -7.02 20.49 7.79
N SER A 43 -6.19 19.67 7.14
CA SER A 43 -5.12 20.09 6.24
C SER A 43 -5.21 19.37 4.89
N PHE A 44 -4.51 19.87 3.88
CA PHE A 44 -4.44 19.22 2.58
C PHE A 44 -3.76 17.85 2.68
N ASN A 45 -4.49 16.78 2.32
CA ASN A 45 -4.03 15.39 2.37
C ASN A 45 -4.01 14.72 0.98
N THR A 46 -4.07 15.51 -0.10
CA THR A 46 -4.17 15.04 -1.50
C THR A 46 -2.87 15.22 -2.29
N GLY A 47 -1.74 15.52 -1.63
CA GLY A 47 -0.47 15.83 -2.32
C GLY A 47 0.01 14.77 -3.32
N ARG A 48 -0.29 13.48 -3.10
CA ARG A 48 0.09 12.39 -4.02
C ARG A 48 -0.77 12.31 -5.29
N ILE A 49 -1.90 13.00 -5.33
CA ILE A 49 -2.87 12.93 -6.44
C ILE A 49 -3.24 14.31 -6.98
N GLN A 50 -2.64 15.38 -6.46
CA GLN A 50 -2.97 16.75 -6.85
C GLN A 50 -2.70 17.00 -8.34
N HIS A 51 -1.66 16.39 -8.90
CA HIS A 51 -1.31 16.48 -10.31
C HIS A 51 -2.27 15.75 -11.25
N LEU A 52 -3.22 14.95 -10.71
CA LEU A 52 -4.20 14.21 -11.51
C LEU A 52 -5.46 15.01 -11.84
N TYR A 53 -5.66 16.16 -11.20
CA TYR A 53 -6.71 17.08 -11.60
C TYR A 53 -6.39 17.73 -12.95
N SER A 54 -7.39 17.88 -13.82
CA SER A 54 -7.19 18.68 -15.04
C SER A 54 -6.87 20.14 -14.74
N ASN A 55 -7.35 20.67 -13.61
CA ASN A 55 -6.88 21.92 -13.05
C ASN A 55 -6.42 21.71 -11.59
N PRO A 56 -5.09 21.53 -11.37
CA PRO A 56 -4.52 21.31 -10.04
C PRO A 56 -4.72 22.47 -9.07
N THR A 57 -4.84 23.71 -9.56
CA THR A 57 -4.96 24.92 -8.73
C THR A 57 -6.32 25.02 -8.03
N ILE A 58 -7.39 24.60 -8.71
CA ILE A 58 -8.75 24.64 -8.15
C ILE A 58 -9.28 23.25 -7.75
N HIS A 59 -8.45 22.20 -7.89
CA HIS A 59 -8.81 20.80 -7.61
C HIS A 59 -10.10 20.34 -8.32
N LYS A 60 -10.27 20.71 -9.60
CA LYS A 60 -11.45 20.37 -10.40
C LYS A 60 -11.08 19.85 -11.78
N GLY A 61 -12.04 19.15 -12.38
CA GLY A 61 -11.97 18.64 -13.74
C GLY A 61 -11.17 17.35 -13.88
N GLY A 62 -11.28 16.75 -15.06
CA GLY A 62 -10.65 15.48 -15.39
C GLY A 62 -11.54 14.28 -15.11
N ARG A 63 -10.95 13.09 -15.28
CA ARG A 63 -11.61 11.80 -15.03
C ARG A 63 -11.47 11.32 -13.58
N MET A 64 -11.09 12.20 -12.66
CA MET A 64 -10.96 11.89 -11.23
C MET A 64 -12.00 12.64 -10.39
N LYS A 65 -12.69 11.95 -9.49
CA LYS A 65 -13.65 12.55 -8.54
C LYS A 65 -13.45 12.02 -7.13
N LEU A 66 -13.27 12.91 -6.16
CA LEU A 66 -13.10 12.54 -4.76
C LEU A 66 -14.41 12.67 -3.98
N HIS A 67 -14.61 11.76 -3.04
CA HIS A 67 -15.76 11.71 -2.13
C HIS A 67 -15.24 11.63 -0.70
N TYR A 68 -15.82 12.43 0.20
CA TYR A 68 -15.53 12.27 1.62
C TYR A 68 -16.19 11.00 2.15
N GLY A 69 -15.40 10.18 2.83
CA GLY A 69 -15.87 8.98 3.53
C GLY A 69 -14.77 8.33 4.35
N ASP A 70 -15.17 7.39 5.20
CA ASP A 70 -14.28 6.62 6.05
C ASP A 70 -14.71 5.14 6.04
N LEU A 71 -13.75 4.23 6.19
CA LEU A 71 -14.02 2.79 6.25
C LEU A 71 -14.78 2.41 7.52
N THR A 72 -14.83 3.29 8.52
CA THR A 72 -15.59 3.07 9.75
C THR A 72 -17.07 3.48 9.64
N ASP A 73 -17.49 4.14 8.56
CA ASP A 73 -18.86 4.64 8.38
C ASP A 73 -19.60 3.88 7.26
N SER A 74 -20.37 2.86 7.65
CA SER A 74 -21.17 2.06 6.72
C SER A 74 -22.15 2.89 5.88
N SER A 75 -22.78 3.90 6.48
CA SER A 75 -23.80 4.72 5.79
C SER A 75 -23.16 5.55 4.68
N CYS A 76 -21.97 6.07 4.94
CA CYS A 76 -21.19 6.80 3.94
C CYS A 76 -20.76 5.91 2.77
N LEU A 77 -20.24 4.70 3.06
CA LEU A 77 -19.81 3.76 2.04
C LEU A 77 -20.97 3.33 1.13
N VAL A 78 -22.12 2.98 1.71
CA VAL A 78 -23.34 2.67 0.96
C VAL A 78 -23.73 3.84 0.06
N LYS A 79 -23.82 5.06 0.62
CA LYS A 79 -24.18 6.27 -0.15
C LYS A 79 -23.23 6.51 -1.33
N ILE A 80 -21.93 6.33 -1.14
CA ILE A 80 -20.94 6.49 -2.22
C ILE A 80 -21.15 5.41 -3.28
N ILE A 81 -21.24 4.14 -2.90
CA ILE A 81 -21.39 3.02 -3.85
C ILE A 81 -22.71 3.14 -4.62
N THR A 82 -23.82 3.48 -3.96
CA THR A 82 -25.12 3.72 -4.62
C THR A 82 -25.03 4.82 -5.67
N LYS A 83 -24.31 5.92 -5.37
CA LYS A 83 -24.18 7.06 -6.27
C LYS A 83 -23.20 6.81 -7.41
N VAL A 84 -22.11 6.11 -7.13
CA VAL A 84 -21.00 5.90 -8.07
C VAL A 84 -21.28 4.71 -9.00
N ARG A 85 -21.96 3.67 -8.52
CA ARG A 85 -22.17 2.39 -9.22
C ARG A 85 -20.91 1.92 -9.98
N PRO A 86 -19.79 1.72 -9.27
CA PRO A 86 -18.53 1.37 -9.92
C PRO A 86 -18.61 0.01 -10.61
N SER A 87 -17.81 -0.21 -11.65
CA SER A 87 -17.58 -1.55 -12.21
C SER A 87 -16.46 -2.29 -11.45
N GLU A 88 -15.51 -1.55 -10.88
CA GLU A 88 -14.38 -2.09 -10.13
C GLU A 88 -14.19 -1.31 -8.82
N ILE A 89 -14.00 -2.03 -7.71
CA ILE A 89 -13.66 -1.44 -6.41
C ILE A 89 -12.30 -1.97 -5.96
N TYR A 90 -11.41 -1.07 -5.59
CA TYR A 90 -10.08 -1.38 -5.04
C TYR A 90 -10.03 -0.91 -3.60
N ASN A 91 -10.05 -1.85 -2.64
CA ASN A 91 -9.96 -1.54 -1.22
C ASN A 91 -8.50 -1.42 -0.78
N LEU A 92 -7.93 -0.22 -0.88
CA LEU A 92 -6.54 0.08 -0.50
C LEU A 92 -6.43 0.92 0.78
N ALA A 93 -7.54 1.42 1.33
CA ALA A 93 -7.54 2.12 2.61
C ALA A 93 -7.22 1.16 3.75
N ALA A 94 -6.33 1.59 4.65
CA ALA A 94 -5.93 0.85 5.84
C ALA A 94 -5.21 1.77 6.83
N GLN A 95 -5.20 1.39 8.11
CA GLN A 95 -4.12 1.73 9.03
C GLN A 95 -2.95 0.78 8.73
N SER A 96 -2.14 1.12 7.73
CA SER A 96 -1.16 0.20 7.12
C SER A 96 0.18 0.06 7.85
N HIS A 97 0.36 0.72 9.01
CA HIS A 97 1.65 0.70 9.72
C HIS A 97 1.66 -0.36 10.82
N VAL A 98 2.43 -1.43 10.59
CA VAL A 98 2.53 -2.59 11.50
C VAL A 98 2.84 -2.18 12.94
N LYS A 99 3.86 -1.33 13.15
CA LYS A 99 4.23 -0.89 14.51
C LYS A 99 3.12 -0.09 15.20
N VAL A 100 2.40 0.77 14.47
CA VAL A 100 1.32 1.60 15.04
C VAL A 100 0.11 0.74 15.40
N SER A 101 -0.07 -0.41 14.74
CA SER A 101 -1.16 -1.32 15.06
C SER A 101 -1.09 -1.92 16.46
N PHE A 102 0.09 -1.95 17.08
CA PHE A 102 0.21 -2.37 18.48
C PHE A 102 -0.30 -1.31 19.46
N ASP A 103 -0.18 -0.03 19.09
CA ASP A 103 -0.63 1.10 19.91
C ASP A 103 -2.12 1.43 19.66
N LEU A 104 -2.61 1.17 18.43
CA LEU A 104 -3.97 1.46 17.98
C LEU A 104 -4.65 0.20 17.42
N SER A 105 -4.64 -0.89 18.20
CA SER A 105 -5.08 -2.21 17.76
C SER A 105 -6.57 -2.26 17.40
N GLU A 106 -7.44 -1.71 18.25
CA GLU A 106 -8.90 -1.66 18.00
C GLU A 106 -9.23 -0.86 16.74
N TYR A 107 -8.64 0.33 16.60
CA TYR A 107 -8.83 1.15 15.40
C TYR A 107 -8.30 0.44 14.14
N THR A 108 -7.18 -0.28 14.25
CA THR A 108 -6.64 -1.06 13.13
C THR A 108 -7.62 -2.17 12.73
N ALA A 109 -8.20 -2.91 13.67
CA ALA A 109 -9.22 -3.90 13.36
C ALA A 109 -10.47 -3.28 12.74
N GLU A 110 -10.93 -2.16 13.29
CA GLU A 110 -12.13 -1.47 12.84
C GLU A 110 -12.04 -0.99 11.38
N VAL A 111 -10.87 -0.51 10.97
CA VAL A 111 -10.60 -0.06 9.60
C VAL A 111 -10.26 -1.24 8.68
N ASP A 112 -9.27 -2.05 9.04
CA ASP A 112 -8.64 -3.00 8.13
C ASP A 112 -9.44 -4.30 8.00
N ALA A 113 -10.13 -4.71 9.07
CA ALA A 113 -10.97 -5.89 9.10
C ALA A 113 -12.44 -5.52 8.80
N VAL A 114 -13.08 -4.79 9.71
CA VAL A 114 -14.52 -4.49 9.63
C VAL A 114 -14.84 -3.55 8.47
N GLY A 115 -13.94 -2.63 8.13
CA GLY A 115 -14.09 -1.78 6.94
C GLY A 115 -14.18 -2.57 5.62
N THR A 116 -13.46 -3.69 5.52
CA THR A 116 -13.56 -4.60 4.37
C THR A 116 -14.94 -5.26 4.31
N LEU A 117 -15.44 -5.77 5.44
CA LEU A 117 -16.80 -6.31 5.55
C LEU A 117 -17.84 -5.27 5.11
N ARG A 118 -17.73 -4.03 5.59
CA ARG A 118 -18.68 -2.95 5.25
C ARG A 118 -18.74 -2.66 3.76
N LEU A 119 -17.61 -2.67 3.05
CA LEU A 119 -17.60 -2.46 1.60
C LEU A 119 -18.31 -3.60 0.88
N LEU A 120 -18.04 -4.85 1.27
CA LEU A 120 -18.67 -6.02 0.69
C LEU A 120 -20.19 -6.02 0.95
N ASP A 121 -20.61 -5.71 2.18
CA ASP A 121 -22.02 -5.53 2.51
C ASP A 121 -22.66 -4.36 1.78
N ALA A 122 -21.94 -3.25 1.59
CA ALA A 122 -22.46 -2.12 0.83
C ALA A 122 -22.68 -2.46 -0.65
N ILE A 123 -21.80 -3.26 -1.27
CA ILE A 123 -21.98 -3.77 -2.64
C ILE A 123 -23.29 -4.60 -2.71
N ARG A 124 -23.46 -5.56 -1.79
CA ARG A 124 -24.67 -6.39 -1.74
C ARG A 124 -25.94 -5.59 -1.43
N THR A 125 -25.87 -4.65 -0.50
CA THR A 125 -26.99 -3.74 -0.15
C THR A 125 -27.44 -2.92 -1.36
N CYS A 126 -26.51 -2.57 -2.26
CA CYS A 126 -26.81 -1.86 -3.49
C CYS A 126 -27.29 -2.78 -4.64
N GLY A 127 -27.37 -4.10 -4.43
CA GLY A 127 -27.71 -5.08 -5.47
C GLY A 127 -26.66 -5.19 -6.58
N LEU A 128 -25.38 -4.98 -6.24
CA LEU A 128 -24.27 -4.90 -7.20
C LEU A 128 -23.36 -6.15 -7.20
N GLU A 129 -23.71 -7.20 -6.48
CA GLU A 129 -22.88 -8.40 -6.28
C GLU A 129 -22.51 -9.13 -7.58
N LYS A 130 -23.29 -8.96 -8.66
CA LYS A 130 -23.03 -9.54 -9.99
C LYS A 130 -22.44 -8.54 -10.99
N GLU A 131 -22.39 -7.26 -10.65
CA GLU A 131 -21.93 -6.16 -11.52
C GLU A 131 -20.51 -5.70 -11.17
N VAL A 132 -20.19 -5.66 -9.86
CA VAL A 132 -18.94 -5.12 -9.34
C VAL A 132 -17.88 -6.21 -9.21
N LYS A 133 -16.66 -5.91 -9.65
CA LYS A 133 -15.46 -6.66 -9.27
C LYS A 133 -14.73 -6.00 -8.11
N PHE A 134 -14.35 -6.76 -7.09
CA PHE A 134 -13.77 -6.26 -5.84
C PHE A 134 -12.34 -6.78 -5.64
N TYR A 135 -11.39 -5.88 -5.46
CA TYR A 135 -10.01 -6.19 -5.07
C TYR A 135 -9.78 -5.81 -3.60
N GLN A 136 -9.26 -6.76 -2.84
CA GLN A 136 -8.76 -6.53 -1.49
C GLN A 136 -7.24 -6.43 -1.47
N ALA A 137 -6.72 -5.35 -0.89
CA ALA A 137 -5.31 -5.25 -0.53
C ALA A 137 -5.00 -6.14 0.68
N SER A 138 -4.77 -7.42 0.42
CA SER A 138 -4.15 -8.36 1.35
C SER A 138 -2.62 -8.17 1.33
N THR A 139 -1.85 -9.02 2.02
CA THR A 139 -0.44 -8.71 2.29
C THR A 139 0.37 -9.96 2.65
N SER A 140 1.67 -9.95 2.35
CA SER A 140 2.61 -10.95 2.87
C SER A 140 2.71 -11.00 4.40
N GLU A 141 2.30 -9.95 5.12
CA GLU A 141 2.26 -9.95 6.59
C GLU A 141 1.30 -11.01 7.17
N LEU A 142 0.39 -11.56 6.36
CA LEU A 142 -0.44 -12.71 6.71
C LEU A 142 0.40 -13.94 7.05
N TYR A 143 1.53 -14.14 6.36
CA TYR A 143 2.44 -15.26 6.61
C TYR A 143 3.22 -15.11 7.91
N GLY A 144 3.45 -13.87 8.38
CA GLY A 144 4.10 -13.52 9.65
C GLY A 144 5.23 -14.46 10.08
N LYS A 145 4.95 -15.42 10.97
CA LYS A 145 5.91 -16.49 11.29
C LYS A 145 5.87 -17.56 10.19
N VAL A 146 6.77 -17.39 9.22
CA VAL A 146 6.85 -18.18 8.01
C VAL A 146 7.00 -19.69 8.28
N HIS A 147 6.20 -20.49 7.57
CA HIS A 147 6.27 -21.96 7.56
C HIS A 147 7.01 -22.53 6.33
N GLU A 148 6.91 -21.87 5.18
CA GLU A 148 7.48 -22.30 3.90
C GLU A 148 8.24 -21.15 3.24
N VAL A 149 9.35 -21.43 2.56
CA VAL A 149 10.15 -20.42 1.83
C VAL A 149 10.45 -20.95 0.42
N PRO A 150 10.08 -20.22 -0.66
CA PRO A 150 9.25 -19.00 -0.68
C PRO A 150 7.80 -19.29 -0.27
N GLN A 151 7.07 -18.26 0.17
CA GLN A 151 5.63 -18.38 0.44
C GLN A 151 4.85 -18.26 -0.86
N LYS A 152 3.74 -18.99 -0.93
CA LYS A 152 2.78 -19.01 -2.05
C LYS A 152 1.35 -18.99 -1.51
N GLU A 153 0.36 -18.98 -2.39
CA GLU A 153 -1.07 -18.91 -2.08
C GLU A 153 -1.50 -20.00 -1.10
N THR A 154 -0.89 -21.19 -1.19
CA THR A 154 -1.21 -22.34 -0.32
C THR A 154 -0.44 -22.35 1.00
N THR A 155 0.51 -21.46 1.21
CA THR A 155 1.32 -21.43 2.43
C THR A 155 0.45 -21.01 3.62
N PRO A 156 0.48 -21.74 4.76
CA PRO A 156 -0.35 -21.40 5.92
C PRO A 156 -0.04 -20.01 6.49
N PHE A 157 -1.09 -19.27 6.84
CA PHE A 157 -0.96 -17.97 7.50
C PHE A 157 -0.63 -18.10 8.99
N TYR A 158 0.25 -17.21 9.48
CA TYR A 158 0.58 -17.07 10.90
C TYR A 158 0.85 -15.60 11.22
N PRO A 159 -0.19 -14.77 11.43
CA PRO A 159 -0.04 -13.34 11.66
C PRO A 159 0.72 -13.03 12.96
N ARG A 160 1.52 -11.96 12.95
CA ARG A 160 2.39 -11.56 14.07
C ARG A 160 2.16 -10.13 14.58
N SER A 161 1.05 -9.51 14.20
CA SER A 161 0.67 -8.16 14.65
C SER A 161 -0.86 -7.97 14.60
N PRO A 162 -1.43 -7.00 15.34
CA PRO A 162 -2.84 -6.64 15.21
C PRO A 162 -3.23 -6.28 13.77
N TYR A 163 -2.35 -5.60 13.03
CA TYR A 163 -2.51 -5.35 11.58
C TYR A 163 -2.68 -6.65 10.78
N ALA A 164 -1.77 -7.61 10.95
CA ALA A 164 -1.83 -8.87 10.22
C ALA A 164 -3.07 -9.69 10.59
N CYS A 165 -3.48 -9.70 11.87
CA CYS A 165 -4.72 -10.34 12.31
C CYS A 165 -5.96 -9.69 11.66
N ALA A 166 -6.01 -8.35 11.61
CA ALA A 166 -7.10 -7.62 10.96
C ALA A 166 -7.17 -7.90 9.45
N LYS A 167 -6.01 -7.92 8.78
CA LYS A 167 -5.91 -8.28 7.37
C LYS A 167 -6.28 -9.75 7.10
N LEU A 168 -6.01 -10.65 8.04
CA LEU A 168 -6.41 -12.06 7.92
C LEU A 168 -7.93 -12.22 7.98
N TYR A 169 -8.60 -11.46 8.85
CA TYR A 169 -10.07 -11.39 8.84
C TYR A 169 -10.59 -10.88 7.49
N ALA A 170 -10.01 -9.79 6.97
CA ALA A 170 -10.42 -9.22 5.69
C ALA A 170 -10.23 -10.21 4.54
N TYR A 171 -9.10 -10.91 4.51
CA TYR A 171 -8.79 -11.97 3.54
C TYR A 171 -9.90 -13.02 3.51
N TRP A 172 -10.21 -13.62 4.66
CA TRP A 172 -11.21 -14.68 4.76
C TRP A 172 -12.63 -14.18 4.52
N THR A 173 -12.93 -12.93 4.88
CA THR A 173 -14.22 -12.31 4.57
C THR A 173 -14.41 -12.21 3.05
N VAL A 174 -13.37 -11.82 2.31
CA VAL A 174 -13.40 -11.73 0.84
C VAL A 174 -13.59 -13.12 0.21
N VAL A 175 -12.83 -14.11 0.67
CA VAL A 175 -13.00 -15.52 0.23
C VAL A 175 -14.43 -15.97 0.47
N ASN A 176 -14.97 -15.76 1.67
CA ASN A 176 -16.32 -16.17 2.02
C ASN A 176 -17.39 -15.47 1.15
N TYR A 177 -17.25 -14.18 0.83
CA TYR A 177 -18.22 -13.48 -0.03
C TYR A 177 -18.13 -13.93 -1.50
N ARG A 178 -16.93 -14.26 -1.98
CA ARG A 178 -16.72 -14.91 -3.28
C ARG A 178 -17.46 -16.25 -3.32
N GLU A 179 -17.27 -17.11 -2.33
CA GLU A 179 -17.83 -18.46 -2.30
C GLU A 179 -19.34 -18.50 -2.00
N ALA A 180 -19.80 -17.76 -0.98
CA ALA A 180 -21.19 -17.81 -0.51
C ALA A 180 -22.17 -17.06 -1.43
N TYR A 181 -21.71 -15.98 -2.09
CA TYR A 181 -22.56 -15.11 -2.91
C TYR A 181 -22.19 -15.10 -4.39
N GLY A 182 -21.12 -15.82 -4.79
CA GLY A 182 -20.62 -15.82 -6.16
C GLY A 182 -20.24 -14.42 -6.64
N MET A 183 -19.67 -13.60 -5.75
CA MET A 183 -19.14 -12.27 -6.09
C MET A 183 -17.79 -12.40 -6.78
N PHE A 184 -17.49 -11.52 -7.74
CA PHE A 184 -16.12 -11.39 -8.23
C PHE A 184 -15.30 -10.62 -7.20
N ALA A 185 -14.67 -11.33 -6.26
CA ALA A 185 -13.86 -10.73 -5.21
C ALA A 185 -12.53 -11.48 -5.03
N CYS A 186 -11.40 -10.78 -5.07
CA CYS A 186 -10.07 -11.38 -5.01
C CYS A 186 -9.17 -10.70 -3.96
N ASN A 187 -8.23 -11.47 -3.43
CA ASN A 187 -7.14 -10.99 -2.60
C ASN A 187 -5.84 -10.89 -3.41
N GLY A 188 -5.26 -9.69 -3.47
CA GLY A 188 -3.85 -9.58 -3.81
C GLY A 188 -3.00 -9.76 -2.55
N ILE A 189 -2.27 -10.86 -2.46
CA ILE A 189 -1.32 -11.13 -1.37
C ILE A 189 0.03 -10.51 -1.74
N LEU A 190 0.07 -9.18 -1.70
CA LEU A 190 1.24 -8.42 -2.16
C LEU A 190 2.33 -8.41 -1.08
N PHE A 191 3.55 -8.73 -1.52
CA PHE A 191 4.77 -8.51 -0.76
C PHE A 191 5.13 -7.02 -0.71
N ASN A 192 6.20 -6.66 0.01
CA ASN A 192 6.53 -5.26 0.22
C ASN A 192 6.82 -4.58 -1.11
N HIS A 193 6.25 -3.39 -1.30
CA HIS A 193 6.45 -2.61 -2.50
C HIS A 193 6.58 -1.14 -2.15
N GLU A 194 7.61 -0.55 -2.73
CA GLU A 194 8.17 0.72 -2.29
C GLU A 194 8.17 1.72 -3.45
N SER A 195 8.33 3.00 -3.12
CA SER A 195 8.43 4.07 -4.13
C SER A 195 8.85 5.41 -3.49
N PRO A 196 9.15 6.43 -4.30
CA PRO A 196 9.24 7.81 -3.84
C PRO A 196 7.95 8.38 -3.21
N ARG A 197 6.83 7.65 -3.21
CA ARG A 197 5.57 8.03 -2.56
C ARG A 197 5.31 7.29 -1.24
N ARG A 198 6.17 6.34 -0.86
CA ARG A 198 6.05 5.59 0.40
C ARG A 198 5.93 6.51 1.60
N GLY A 199 5.15 6.13 2.61
CA GLY A 199 5.05 6.89 3.86
C GLY A 199 6.40 7.00 4.56
N GLU A 200 6.71 8.15 5.14
CA GLU A 200 8.05 8.45 5.66
C GLU A 200 8.46 7.61 6.87
N SER A 201 7.50 7.00 7.57
CA SER A 201 7.77 6.14 8.72
C SER A 201 8.12 4.69 8.34
N PHE A 202 7.88 4.27 7.09
CA PHE A 202 8.31 2.95 6.62
C PHE A 202 9.82 2.92 6.40
N VAL A 203 10.45 1.78 6.71
CA VAL A 203 11.92 1.66 6.84
C VAL A 203 12.69 2.14 5.61
N THR A 204 12.29 1.73 4.41
CA THR A 204 12.93 2.12 3.14
C THR A 204 12.91 3.63 2.92
N ARG A 205 11.78 4.28 3.25
CA ARG A 205 11.61 5.72 3.09
C ARG A 205 12.29 6.52 4.20
N LYS A 206 12.27 5.99 5.43
CA LYS A 206 13.04 6.52 6.54
C LYS A 206 14.53 6.54 6.19
N ILE A 207 15.08 5.42 5.70
CA ILE A 207 16.48 5.31 5.30
C ILE A 207 16.80 6.31 4.19
N THR A 208 16.13 6.23 3.04
CA THR A 208 16.45 7.09 1.88
C THR A 208 16.33 8.59 2.18
N ARG A 209 15.35 9.00 2.98
CA ARG A 209 15.22 10.41 3.40
C ARG A 209 16.30 10.82 4.39
N SER A 210 16.67 9.96 5.31
CA SER A 210 17.76 10.25 6.26
C SER A 210 19.10 10.33 5.56
N VAL A 211 19.42 9.39 4.66
CA VAL A 211 20.65 9.42 3.85
C VAL A 211 20.74 10.71 3.04
N ALA A 212 19.65 11.14 2.39
CA ALA A 212 19.63 12.41 1.67
C ALA A 212 19.87 13.62 2.60
N LYS A 213 19.33 13.61 3.83
CA LYS A 213 19.57 14.69 4.81
C LYS A 213 21.01 14.68 5.33
N ILE A 214 21.57 13.51 5.60
CA ILE A 214 22.96 13.33 6.04
C ILE A 214 23.91 13.87 4.96
N SER A 215 23.69 13.51 3.69
CA SER A 215 24.48 14.03 2.57
C SER A 215 24.44 15.56 2.43
N LEU A 216 23.38 16.21 2.93
CA LEU A 216 23.21 17.66 2.92
C LEU A 216 23.64 18.33 4.22
N GLY A 217 24.18 17.58 5.20
CA GLY A 217 24.55 18.11 6.52
C GLY A 217 23.36 18.56 7.37
N LEU A 218 22.16 18.06 7.08
CA LEU A 218 20.91 18.41 7.79
C LEU A 218 20.55 17.42 8.91
N LEU A 219 21.29 16.32 9.02
CA LEU A 219 21.08 15.26 10.00
C LEU A 219 22.42 14.54 10.24
N ASP A 220 22.73 14.22 11.48
CA ASP A 220 24.00 13.57 11.83
C ASP A 220 23.92 12.04 11.72
N PHE A 221 22.80 11.44 12.13
CA PHE A 221 22.61 9.99 12.12
C PHE A 221 21.13 9.59 11.99
N VAL A 222 20.88 8.30 11.73
CA VAL A 222 19.54 7.72 11.71
C VAL A 222 19.49 6.48 12.59
N GLU A 223 18.51 6.44 13.51
CA GLU A 223 18.25 5.27 14.33
C GLU A 223 17.31 4.30 13.61
N LEU A 224 17.65 3.02 13.62
CA LEU A 224 16.86 1.95 13.02
C LEU A 224 16.55 0.86 14.06
N GLY A 225 15.64 -0.04 13.70
CA GLY A 225 15.32 -1.21 14.51
C GLY A 225 16.18 -2.40 14.08
N ASN A 226 15.54 -3.56 13.91
CA ASN A 226 16.21 -4.79 13.48
C ASN A 226 16.78 -4.68 12.05
N LEU A 227 18.11 -4.64 11.93
CA LEU A 227 18.85 -4.57 10.67
C LEU A 227 18.85 -5.89 9.88
N ASP A 228 18.71 -7.02 10.58
CA ASP A 228 18.75 -8.36 9.98
C ASP A 228 17.38 -8.80 9.46
N SER A 229 16.36 -7.97 9.65
CA SER A 229 15.02 -8.20 9.10
C SER A 229 15.07 -8.22 7.58
N GLN A 230 14.72 -9.35 6.97
CA GLN A 230 14.71 -9.51 5.51
C GLN A 230 13.32 -9.34 4.90
N ARG A 231 13.24 -8.73 3.72
CA ARG A 231 11.99 -8.52 2.96
C ARG A 231 12.24 -8.63 1.47
N ASP A 232 11.21 -9.10 0.76
CA ASP A 232 11.07 -8.98 -0.68
C ASP A 232 10.46 -7.60 -1.00
N TRP A 233 11.24 -6.75 -1.68
CA TRP A 233 10.88 -5.37 -2.00
C TRP A 233 10.77 -5.15 -3.51
N GLY A 234 9.53 -5.03 -3.99
CA GLY A 234 9.23 -4.58 -5.35
C GLY A 234 8.97 -3.08 -5.47
N HIS A 235 8.64 -2.61 -6.67
CA HIS A 235 8.23 -1.23 -6.91
C HIS A 235 6.70 -1.11 -7.03
N ALA A 236 6.11 -0.14 -6.32
CA ALA A 236 4.65 0.00 -6.20
C ALA A 236 3.92 0.21 -7.55
N LYS A 237 4.59 0.81 -8.54
CA LYS A 237 4.01 0.98 -9.89
C LYS A 237 3.70 -0.33 -10.60
N ASP A 238 4.53 -1.35 -10.40
CA ASP A 238 4.36 -2.65 -11.06
C ASP A 238 3.26 -3.43 -10.33
N TYR A 239 3.20 -3.29 -9.02
CA TYR A 239 2.23 -3.99 -8.17
C TYR A 239 0.80 -3.51 -8.42
N VAL A 240 0.57 -2.21 -8.68
CA VAL A 240 -0.78 -1.72 -8.99
C VAL A 240 -1.31 -2.21 -10.35
N GLU A 241 -0.42 -2.54 -11.28
CA GLU A 241 -0.82 -3.20 -12.53
C GLU A 241 -1.31 -4.62 -12.26
N ALA A 242 -0.62 -5.37 -11.39
CA ALA A 242 -1.08 -6.68 -10.95
C ALA A 242 -2.47 -6.62 -10.30
N MET A 243 -2.73 -5.62 -9.44
CA MET A 243 -4.07 -5.42 -8.84
C MET A 243 -5.17 -5.30 -9.91
N TRP A 244 -4.92 -4.51 -10.97
CA TRP A 244 -5.85 -4.35 -12.07
C TRP A 244 -6.02 -5.64 -12.88
N MET A 245 -4.91 -6.33 -13.18
CA MET A 245 -4.91 -7.59 -13.93
C MET A 245 -5.75 -8.67 -13.25
N MET A 246 -5.72 -8.77 -11.91
CA MET A 246 -6.57 -9.70 -11.15
C MET A 246 -8.06 -9.47 -11.42
N LEU A 247 -8.50 -8.21 -11.49
CA LEU A 247 -9.90 -7.89 -11.81
C LEU A 247 -10.25 -8.10 -13.28
N GLN A 248 -9.28 -8.32 -14.17
CA GLN A 248 -9.56 -8.60 -15.58
C GLN A 248 -9.73 -10.09 -15.88
N GLN A 249 -9.45 -10.98 -14.92
CA GLN A 249 -9.61 -12.42 -15.11
C GLN A 249 -11.08 -12.80 -15.29
N ASP A 250 -11.30 -13.99 -15.86
CA ASP A 250 -12.63 -14.59 -16.05
C ASP A 250 -13.23 -15.06 -14.71
N VAL A 251 -12.38 -15.62 -13.84
CA VAL A 251 -12.74 -16.15 -12.52
C VAL A 251 -11.94 -15.42 -11.44
N PRO A 252 -12.57 -15.00 -10.32
CA PRO A 252 -11.86 -14.38 -9.22
C PRO A 252 -11.00 -15.41 -8.47
N ASP A 253 -9.75 -15.08 -8.20
CA ASP A 253 -8.83 -15.92 -7.42
C ASP A 253 -7.83 -15.05 -6.62
N ASP A 254 -7.11 -15.65 -5.69
CA ASP A 254 -6.13 -14.97 -4.85
C ASP A 254 -4.71 -15.20 -5.39
N PHE A 255 -3.87 -14.16 -5.38
CA PHE A 255 -2.55 -14.21 -6.02
C PHE A 255 -1.46 -13.60 -5.14
N VAL A 256 -0.34 -14.30 -5.00
CA VAL A 256 0.91 -13.78 -4.45
C VAL A 256 1.62 -12.94 -5.51
N ILE A 257 1.96 -11.70 -5.16
CA ILE A 257 2.76 -10.81 -6.00
C ILE A 257 4.02 -10.41 -5.23
N ALA A 258 5.17 -10.83 -5.76
CA ALA A 258 6.48 -10.72 -5.14
C ALA A 258 7.58 -10.62 -6.21
N THR A 259 8.79 -10.17 -5.86
CA THR A 259 9.93 -10.20 -6.78
C THR A 259 10.61 -11.57 -6.81
N GLY A 260 10.51 -12.33 -5.71
CA GLY A 260 11.25 -13.57 -5.48
C GLY A 260 12.64 -13.35 -4.86
N GLU A 261 13.04 -12.10 -4.63
CA GLU A 261 14.35 -11.72 -4.08
C GLU A 261 14.20 -11.04 -2.73
N SER A 262 14.95 -11.50 -1.73
CA SER A 262 14.86 -11.01 -0.35
C SER A 262 16.18 -10.36 0.07
N HIS A 263 16.09 -9.15 0.63
CA HIS A 263 17.22 -8.40 1.16
C HIS A 263 16.96 -7.95 2.60
N SER A 264 18.03 -7.82 3.38
CA SER A 264 17.99 -7.30 4.74
C SER A 264 17.85 -5.77 4.77
N VAL A 265 17.37 -5.25 5.90
CA VAL A 265 17.40 -3.80 6.17
C VAL A 265 18.83 -3.26 6.12
N ARG A 266 19.81 -4.05 6.57
CA ARG A 266 21.25 -3.73 6.46
C ARG A 266 21.69 -3.49 5.02
N GLU A 267 21.43 -4.44 4.12
CA GLU A 267 21.75 -4.30 2.69
C GLU A 267 21.08 -3.07 2.09
N PHE A 268 19.83 -2.79 2.50
CA PHE A 268 19.12 -1.58 2.04
C PHE A 268 19.82 -0.29 2.50
N VAL A 269 20.33 -0.25 3.74
CA VAL A 269 21.12 0.89 4.25
C VAL A 269 22.40 1.04 3.45
N GLU A 270 23.17 -0.03 3.30
CA GLU A 270 24.44 -0.03 2.56
C GLU A 270 24.24 0.45 1.12
N ALA A 271 23.27 -0.13 0.41
CA ALA A 271 22.92 0.29 -0.94
C ALA A 271 22.50 1.77 -1.00
N SER A 272 21.74 2.25 -0.01
CA SER A 272 21.30 3.66 0.04
C SER A 272 22.48 4.63 0.22
N PHE A 273 23.45 4.31 1.09
CA PHE A 273 24.65 5.15 1.28
C PHE A 273 25.60 5.12 0.08
N GLN A 274 25.67 4.01 -0.66
CA GLN A 274 26.44 3.95 -1.90
C GLN A 274 25.99 4.99 -2.93
N TYR A 275 24.70 5.35 -3.00
CA TYR A 275 24.21 6.40 -3.91
C TYR A 275 24.74 7.80 -3.60
N ILE A 276 25.25 8.04 -2.39
CA ILE A 276 25.93 9.30 -2.01
C ILE A 276 27.46 9.14 -1.95
N GLY A 277 27.98 8.01 -2.45
CA GLY A 277 29.42 7.73 -2.48
C GLY A 277 30.01 7.31 -1.13
N THR A 278 29.17 6.90 -0.17
CA THR A 278 29.60 6.51 1.18
C THR A 278 29.53 5.00 1.35
N GLU A 279 30.62 4.40 1.82
CA GLU A 279 30.66 3.01 2.27
C GLU A 279 30.45 2.95 3.79
N ILE A 280 29.60 2.03 4.25
CA ILE A 280 29.30 1.84 5.68
C ILE A 280 30.08 0.63 6.21
N ILE A 281 30.72 0.80 7.36
CA ILE A 281 31.32 -0.28 8.17
C ILE A 281 30.49 -0.44 9.44
N TRP A 282 30.11 -1.67 9.73
CA TRP A 282 29.37 -2.03 10.93
C TRP A 282 30.31 -2.45 12.06
N GLU A 283 30.10 -1.88 13.25
CA GLU A 283 30.84 -2.20 14.47
C GLU A 283 29.85 -2.52 15.59
N GLY A 284 30.17 -3.51 16.42
CA GLY A 284 29.31 -3.96 17.51
C GLY A 284 28.34 -5.07 17.10
N CYS A 285 27.33 -5.32 17.94
CA CYS A 285 26.32 -6.35 17.69
C CYS A 285 25.01 -6.04 18.43
N GLY A 286 23.89 -6.49 17.87
CA GLY A 286 22.57 -6.34 18.50
C GLY A 286 22.16 -4.88 18.63
N LEU A 287 21.74 -4.47 19.83
CA LEU A 287 21.27 -3.09 20.07
C LEU A 287 22.40 -2.04 20.08
N GLU A 288 23.63 -2.47 20.32
CA GLU A 288 24.82 -1.59 20.35
C GLU A 288 25.53 -1.53 19.00
N GLU A 289 24.97 -2.18 17.97
CA GLU A 289 25.54 -2.17 16.63
C GLU A 289 25.37 -0.80 15.96
N VAL A 290 26.45 -0.26 15.42
CA VAL A 290 26.48 1.05 14.76
C VAL A 290 27.13 0.96 13.39
N GLY A 291 26.50 1.60 12.40
CA GLY A 291 27.08 1.78 11.06
C GLY A 291 27.81 3.12 10.99
N LYS A 292 29.09 3.08 10.63
CA LYS A 292 29.95 4.28 10.49
C LYS A 292 30.42 4.42 9.05
N GLU A 293 30.58 5.66 8.61
CA GLU A 293 31.22 5.93 7.32
C GLU A 293 32.66 5.44 7.34
N LYS A 294 33.05 4.71 6.29
CA LYS A 294 34.44 4.32 6.08
C LYS A 294 35.27 5.57 5.75
N LYS A 295 36.06 6.02 6.71
CA LYS A 295 37.03 7.09 6.49
C LYS A 295 38.21 6.55 5.68
N TYR A 296 38.34 6.99 4.43
CA TYR A 296 39.58 6.84 3.70
C TYR A 296 40.61 7.82 4.30
N TRP A 297 41.73 7.31 4.80
CA TRP A 297 42.87 8.14 5.14
C TRP A 297 43.43 8.73 3.84
N ASN A 298 43.02 9.95 3.48
CA ASN A 298 43.70 10.70 2.45
C ASN A 298 45.05 11.15 3.02
N TYR A 299 46.10 10.44 2.64
CA TYR A 299 47.47 10.91 2.82
C TYR A 299 47.64 12.14 1.91
N GLN A 300 47.29 13.34 2.39
CA GLN A 300 47.78 14.56 1.78
C GLN A 300 49.27 14.63 2.13
N SER A 301 50.10 14.22 1.18
CA SER A 301 51.52 14.53 1.18
C SER A 301 51.67 16.05 1.25
N GLU A 302 52.20 16.53 2.37
CA GLU A 302 52.80 17.87 2.44
C GLU A 302 53.86 17.99 1.35
N SER A 303 53.69 18.99 0.48
CA SER A 303 54.76 19.57 -0.33
C SER A 303 54.51 21.06 -0.48
#